data_AF-A0A0U3P8I6-F1
#
_entry.id   AF-A0A0U3P8I6-F1
#
_cell.length_a   1.000
_cell.length_b   1.000
_cell.length_c   1.000
_cell.angle_alpha   90.00
_cell.angle_beta   90.00
_cell.angle_gamma   90.00
#
_symmetry.space_group_name_H-M   'P 1'
#
loop_
_entity.id
_entity.type
_entity.pdbx_description
1 polymer ?
#
loop_
_entity_poly.entity_id
_entity_poly.type
_entity_poly.pdbx_seq_one_letter_code
_entity_poly.pdbx_strand_id
1 'polypeptide(L)'
;MNYKKEIEDYTLFINSYFPESLFNRQFNFVRKRTDLLFRSIEMTDIVLDYTYNENIEMELLNDYKHLLLKLLYISPVNDSYFLAMTFRGLSESLLRIFLSINVGSAYSLSYIKSLSYRNLWPECNQISKHIGCKQSLDKLNNIFKDNSNVIHNKNSTQTSINYLENIMENESYSFSLKDYNRNLNDISNFTLDYFPIIFELNYDLFSMNQKHAYKEIFKF
;
A
#
# COMPACT_ATOMS: atom_id res chain seq x y z
N MET A 1 -0.15 18.23 5.44
CA MET A 1 -1.44 17.83 6.06
C MET A 1 -1.35 17.91 7.59
N ASN A 2 -2.45 18.14 8.34
CA ASN A 2 -2.44 18.10 9.81
C ASN A 2 -2.86 16.69 10.29
N TYR A 3 -1.88 15.80 10.53
CA TYR A 3 -2.13 14.40 10.87
C TYR A 3 -3.07 14.21 12.05
N LYS A 4 -2.92 15.03 13.10
CA LYS A 4 -3.76 14.91 14.29
C LYS A 4 -5.23 15.12 13.92
N LYS A 5 -5.51 16.15 13.12
CA LYS A 5 -6.86 16.45 12.65
C LYS A 5 -7.39 15.36 11.71
N GLU A 6 -6.62 14.92 10.72
CA GLU A 6 -7.04 13.85 9.79
C GLU A 6 -7.35 12.54 10.51
N ILE A 7 -6.55 12.17 11.52
CA ILE A 7 -6.79 10.98 12.34
C ILE A 7 -8.08 11.15 13.17
N GLU A 8 -8.35 12.34 13.69
CA GLU A 8 -9.58 12.66 14.42
C GLU A 8 -10.80 12.59 13.49
N ASP A 9 -10.73 13.22 12.32
CA ASP A 9 -11.80 13.20 11.30
C ASP A 9 -12.07 11.78 10.80
N TYR A 10 -11.01 10.99 10.54
CA TYR A 10 -11.13 9.59 10.15
C TYR A 10 -11.69 8.70 11.27
N THR A 11 -11.34 8.98 12.53
CA THR A 11 -11.95 8.31 13.69
C THR A 11 -13.44 8.57 13.74
N LEU A 12 -13.87 9.82 13.56
CA LEU A 12 -15.28 10.19 13.51
C LEU A 12 -16.00 9.48 12.36
N PHE A 13 -15.36 9.39 11.19
CA PHE A 13 -15.86 8.63 10.05
C PHE A 13 -16.08 7.15 10.39
N ILE A 14 -15.09 6.45 10.98
CA ILE A 14 -15.26 5.03 11.36
C ILE A 14 -16.40 4.89 12.38
N ASN A 15 -16.41 5.72 13.42
CA ASN A 15 -17.44 5.64 14.46
C ASN A 15 -18.86 5.86 13.90
N SER A 16 -19.00 6.74 12.91
CA SER A 16 -20.30 7.11 12.33
C SER A 16 -20.81 6.06 11.34
N TYR A 17 -19.94 5.51 10.50
CA TYR A 17 -20.34 4.65 9.38
C TYR A 17 -20.05 3.16 9.61
N PHE A 18 -19.13 2.82 10.51
CA PHE A 18 -18.71 1.46 10.82
C PHE A 18 -18.68 1.22 12.35
N PRO A 19 -19.79 1.40 13.07
CA PRO A 19 -19.81 1.34 14.54
C PRO A 19 -19.32 -0.01 15.09
N GLU A 20 -19.61 -1.11 14.39
CA GLU A 20 -19.19 -2.47 14.77
C GLU A 20 -17.76 -2.82 14.36
N SER A 21 -17.01 -1.87 13.81
CA SER A 21 -15.65 -2.14 13.38
C SER A 21 -14.77 -2.58 14.54
N LEU A 22 -13.94 -3.60 14.32
CA LEU A 22 -12.85 -3.97 15.25
C LEU A 22 -11.92 -2.78 15.52
N PHE A 23 -11.91 -1.80 14.61
CA PHE A 23 -11.12 -0.59 14.77
C PHE A 23 -11.59 0.26 15.96
N ASN A 24 -12.90 0.29 16.24
CA ASN A 24 -13.45 1.03 17.39
C ASN A 24 -13.13 0.35 18.72
N ARG A 25 -12.96 -0.98 18.70
CA ARG A 25 -12.60 -1.78 19.88
C ARG A 25 -11.12 -1.68 20.26
N GLN A 26 -10.25 -1.27 19.33
CA GLN A 26 -8.80 -1.17 19.52
C GLN A 26 -8.24 0.21 19.13
N PHE A 27 -8.85 1.27 19.67
CA PHE A 27 -8.61 2.66 19.27
C PHE A 27 -7.13 3.07 19.16
N ASN A 28 -6.31 2.81 20.19
CA ASN A 28 -4.90 3.23 20.19
C ASN A 28 -4.05 2.51 19.14
N PHE A 29 -4.39 1.26 18.84
CA PHE A 29 -3.70 0.48 17.83
C PHE A 29 -4.00 1.04 16.44
N VAL A 30 -5.29 1.24 16.15
CA VAL A 30 -5.77 1.79 14.89
C VAL A 30 -5.21 3.18 14.64
N ARG A 31 -5.24 4.04 15.66
CA ARG A 31 -4.73 5.41 15.55
C ARG A 31 -3.31 5.46 15.01
N LYS A 32 -2.42 4.58 15.49
CA LYS A 32 -1.03 4.47 15.01
C LYS A 32 -0.93 3.95 13.56
N ARG A 33 -1.89 3.12 13.13
CA ARG A 33 -1.92 2.57 11.77
C ARG A 33 -2.51 3.54 10.76
N THR A 34 -3.56 4.23 11.15
CA THR A 34 -4.11 5.37 10.41
C THR A 34 -3.06 6.47 10.23
N ASP A 35 -2.31 6.82 11.29
CA ASP A 35 -1.18 7.75 11.19
C ASP A 35 -0.16 7.29 10.15
N LEU A 36 0.23 6.01 10.19
CA LEU A 36 1.19 5.45 9.24
C LEU A 36 0.69 5.51 7.79
N LEU A 37 -0.58 5.18 7.55
CA LEU A 37 -1.22 5.32 6.23
C LEU A 37 -1.22 6.77 5.74
N PHE A 38 -1.61 7.71 6.59
CA PHE A 38 -1.62 9.12 6.23
C PHE A 38 -0.21 9.65 5.94
N ARG A 39 0.81 9.19 6.67
CA ARG A 39 2.21 9.52 6.38
C ARG A 39 2.65 8.96 5.02
N SER A 40 2.25 7.74 4.68
CA SER A 40 2.51 7.16 3.35
C SER A 40 1.79 7.92 2.22
N ILE A 41 0.57 8.38 2.45
CA ILE A 41 -0.17 9.24 1.50
C ILE A 41 0.57 10.57 1.31
N GLU A 42 0.95 11.24 2.40
CA GLU A 42 1.68 12.52 2.30
C GLU A 42 3.04 12.36 1.62
N MET A 43 3.77 11.27 1.89
CA MET A 43 5.02 10.98 1.19
C MET A 43 4.78 10.83 -0.31
N THR A 44 3.71 10.15 -0.70
CA THR A 44 3.33 10.01 -2.12
C THR A 44 3.04 11.38 -2.74
N ASP A 45 2.38 12.28 -2.01
CA ASP A 45 2.08 13.64 -2.46
C ASP A 45 3.34 14.50 -2.60
N ILE A 46 4.29 14.38 -1.66
CA ILE A 46 5.58 15.06 -1.77
C ILE A 46 6.31 14.61 -3.04
N VAL A 47 6.32 13.30 -3.34
CA VAL A 47 6.97 12.76 -4.55
C VAL A 47 6.25 13.20 -5.83
N LEU A 48 4.91 13.19 -5.84
CA LEU A 48 4.12 13.69 -6.98
C LEU A 48 4.45 15.16 -7.27
N ASP A 49 4.47 16.01 -6.24
CA ASP A 49 4.80 17.43 -6.38
C ASP A 49 6.29 17.66 -6.73
N TYR A 50 7.17 16.73 -6.37
CA TYR A 50 8.61 16.82 -6.64
C TYR A 50 8.97 16.45 -8.08
N THR A 51 8.27 15.46 -8.65
CA THR A 51 8.64 14.89 -9.95
C THR A 51 8.30 15.79 -11.16
N TYR A 52 7.49 16.85 -10.98
CA TYR A 52 7.16 18.01 -11.86
C TYR A 52 6.86 17.77 -13.36
N ASN A 53 7.22 16.63 -13.94
CA ASN A 53 7.02 16.26 -15.34
C ASN A 53 5.98 15.14 -15.42
N GLU A 54 5.02 15.28 -16.33
CA GLU A 54 4.03 14.26 -16.69
C GLU A 54 4.71 12.99 -17.23
N ASN A 55 5.21 12.16 -16.31
CA ASN A 55 5.92 10.94 -16.61
C ASN A 55 5.15 9.72 -16.12
N ILE A 56 5.61 8.55 -16.55
CA ILE A 56 5.09 7.22 -16.20
C ILE A 56 4.92 7.07 -14.68
N GLU A 57 5.86 7.60 -13.91
CA GLU A 57 5.89 7.52 -12.45
C GLU A 57 4.70 8.24 -11.81
N MET A 58 4.27 9.39 -12.35
CA MET A 58 3.13 10.15 -11.81
C MET A 58 1.83 9.33 -11.88
N GLU A 59 1.56 8.67 -13.01
CA GLU A 59 0.38 7.82 -13.13
C GLU A 59 0.43 6.64 -12.15
N LEU A 60 1.58 5.99 -12.04
CA LEU A 60 1.75 4.86 -11.12
C LEU A 60 1.64 5.28 -9.65
N LEU A 61 2.15 6.47 -9.29
CA LEU A 61 2.00 7.05 -7.96
C LEU A 61 0.55 7.44 -7.64
N ASN A 62 -0.20 7.95 -8.62
CA ASN A 62 -1.63 8.22 -8.45
C ASN A 62 -2.44 6.94 -8.24
N ASP A 63 -2.16 5.89 -9.03
CA ASP A 63 -2.76 4.56 -8.85
C ASP A 63 -2.43 4.01 -7.44
N TYR A 64 -1.18 4.18 -6.99
CA TYR A 64 -0.73 3.80 -5.65
C TYR A 64 -1.46 4.57 -4.54
N LYS A 65 -1.53 5.91 -4.65
CA LYS A 65 -2.26 6.78 -3.72
C LYS A 65 -3.72 6.37 -3.62
N HIS A 66 -4.37 6.08 -4.75
CA HIS A 66 -5.75 5.62 -4.76
C HIS A 66 -5.93 4.32 -3.98
N LEU A 67 -4.99 3.37 -4.10
CA LEU A 67 -5.01 2.13 -3.32
C LEU A 67 -4.80 2.37 -1.82
N LEU A 68 -3.98 3.34 -1.41
CA LEU A 68 -3.83 3.74 0.00
C LEU A 68 -5.12 4.32 0.56
N LEU A 69 -5.79 5.20 -0.19
CA LEU A 69 -7.09 5.75 0.18
C LEU A 69 -8.18 4.66 0.24
N LYS A 70 -8.14 3.72 -0.71
CA LYS A 70 -9.04 2.56 -0.69
C LYS A 70 -8.78 1.66 0.52
N LEU A 71 -7.54 1.54 0.98
CA LEU A 71 -7.21 0.82 2.20
C LEU A 71 -7.81 1.50 3.43
N LEU A 72 -7.81 2.84 3.53
CA LEU A 72 -8.54 3.55 4.59
C LEU A 72 -10.04 3.22 4.53
N TYR A 73 -10.66 3.22 3.36
CA TYR A 73 -12.08 2.88 3.23
C TYR A 73 -12.40 1.41 3.62
N ILE A 74 -11.56 0.46 3.22
CA ILE A 74 -11.80 -0.98 3.41
C ILE A 74 -11.44 -1.44 4.83
N SER A 75 -10.40 -0.86 5.44
CA SER A 75 -9.92 -1.21 6.78
C SER A 75 -11.03 -1.39 7.82
N PRO A 76 -11.98 -0.45 7.99
CA PRO A 76 -13.00 -0.57 9.02
C PRO A 76 -14.07 -1.64 8.72
N VAL A 77 -14.16 -2.17 7.49
CA VAL A 77 -15.11 -3.22 7.11
C VAL A 77 -14.76 -4.57 7.75
N ASN A 78 -13.48 -4.79 8.08
CA ASN A 78 -12.94 -6.06 8.59
C ASN A 78 -13.17 -7.26 7.66
N ASP A 79 -13.23 -7.01 6.35
CA ASP A 79 -13.32 -8.05 5.34
C ASP A 79 -11.91 -8.40 4.84
N SER A 80 -11.45 -9.62 5.14
CA SER A 80 -10.10 -10.04 4.78
C SER A 80 -9.91 -10.26 3.27
N TYR A 81 -10.96 -10.54 2.50
CA TYR A 81 -10.87 -10.68 1.05
C TYR A 81 -10.62 -9.32 0.40
N PHE A 82 -11.39 -8.29 0.77
CA PHE A 82 -11.17 -6.93 0.26
C PHE A 82 -9.81 -6.38 0.69
N LEU A 83 -9.38 -6.67 1.92
CA LEU A 83 -8.04 -6.29 2.39
C LEU A 83 -6.94 -7.02 1.64
N ALA A 84 -7.10 -8.33 1.39
CA ALA A 84 -6.13 -9.11 0.63
C ALA A 84 -5.98 -8.57 -0.80
N MET A 85 -7.09 -8.28 -1.48
CA MET A 85 -7.06 -7.64 -2.80
C MET A 85 -6.33 -6.29 -2.77
N THR A 86 -6.57 -5.48 -1.73
CA THR A 86 -5.98 -4.15 -1.62
C THR A 86 -4.48 -4.22 -1.32
N PHE A 87 -4.04 -5.06 -0.38
CA PHE A 87 -2.62 -5.26 -0.10
C PHE A 87 -1.86 -5.90 -1.26
N ARG A 88 -2.48 -6.85 -1.96
CA ARG A 88 -1.93 -7.39 -3.21
C ARG A 88 -1.73 -6.27 -4.23
N GLY A 89 -2.75 -5.45 -4.46
CA GLY A 89 -2.68 -4.30 -5.38
C GLY A 89 -1.60 -3.29 -4.98
N LEU A 90 -1.49 -2.96 -3.70
CA LEU A 90 -0.46 -2.05 -3.17
C LEU A 90 0.95 -2.60 -3.42
N SER A 91 1.18 -3.88 -3.11
CA SER A 91 2.49 -4.52 -3.34
C SER A 91 2.87 -4.55 -4.82
N GLU A 92 1.91 -4.83 -5.70
CA GLU A 92 2.13 -4.83 -7.15
C GLU A 92 2.39 -3.42 -7.68
N SER A 93 1.64 -2.43 -7.22
CA SER A 93 1.81 -1.01 -7.58
C SER A 93 3.19 -0.48 -7.18
N LEU A 94 3.67 -0.79 -5.96
CA LEU A 94 5.01 -0.42 -5.52
C LEU A 94 6.11 -1.08 -6.36
N LEU A 95 5.95 -2.34 -6.78
CA LEU A 95 6.89 -3.00 -7.68
C LEU A 95 6.91 -2.34 -9.07
N ARG A 96 5.75 -1.90 -9.59
CA ARG A 96 5.66 -1.17 -10.86
C ARG A 96 6.38 0.18 -10.77
N ILE A 97 6.17 0.93 -9.69
CA ILE A 97 6.88 2.19 -9.42
C ILE A 97 8.39 1.93 -9.38
N PHE A 98 8.83 0.94 -8.61
CA PHE A 98 10.24 0.56 -8.53
C PHE A 98 10.82 0.22 -9.91
N LEU A 99 10.10 -0.58 -10.71
CA LEU A 99 10.54 -0.91 -12.06
C LEU A 99 10.67 0.34 -12.94
N SER A 100 9.64 1.20 -12.98
CA SER A 100 9.62 2.40 -13.84
C SER A 100 10.82 3.31 -13.60
N ILE A 101 11.14 3.58 -12.34
CA ILE A 101 12.25 4.46 -11.96
C ILE A 101 13.59 3.89 -12.40
N ASN A 102 13.77 2.57 -12.29
CA ASN A 102 15.07 1.93 -12.52
C ASN A 102 15.31 1.54 -13.99
N VAL A 103 14.26 1.39 -14.78
CA VAL A 103 14.37 1.17 -16.24
C VAL A 103 14.24 2.47 -17.04
N GLY A 104 13.77 3.55 -16.39
CA GLY A 104 13.53 4.84 -17.00
C GLY A 104 12.62 4.74 -18.23
N SER A 105 12.99 5.45 -19.30
CA SER A 105 12.23 5.47 -20.55
C SER A 105 12.33 4.20 -21.40
N ALA A 106 12.98 3.13 -20.92
CA ALA A 106 13.11 1.89 -21.67
C ALA A 106 11.75 1.21 -21.90
N TYR A 107 10.81 1.39 -20.97
CA TYR A 107 9.47 0.83 -21.04
C TYR A 107 8.40 1.92 -21.08
N SER A 108 7.36 1.71 -21.89
CA SER A 108 6.17 2.55 -21.86
C SER A 108 5.31 2.24 -20.63
N LEU A 109 4.50 3.20 -20.21
CA LEU A 109 3.51 2.99 -19.15
C LEU A 109 2.57 1.81 -19.47
N SER A 110 2.10 1.71 -20.72
CA SER A 110 1.21 0.63 -21.16
C SER A 110 1.88 -0.74 -21.04
N TYR A 111 3.17 -0.83 -21.38
CA TYR A 111 3.96 -2.04 -21.21
C TYR A 111 4.04 -2.39 -19.73
N ILE A 112 4.48 -1.44 -18.89
CA ILE A 112 4.60 -1.66 -17.45
C ILE A 112 3.26 -2.15 -16.92
N LYS A 113 2.16 -1.41 -17.09
CA LYS A 113 0.79 -1.77 -16.65
C LYS A 113 0.33 -3.15 -17.15
N SER A 114 0.77 -3.60 -18.33
CA SER A 114 0.43 -4.92 -18.88
C SER A 114 1.21 -6.09 -18.27
N LEU A 115 2.35 -5.84 -17.61
CA LEU A 115 3.15 -6.90 -17.01
C LEU A 115 2.34 -7.65 -15.96
N SER A 116 2.23 -8.97 -16.12
CA SER A 116 1.73 -9.85 -15.06
C SER A 116 2.75 -9.91 -13.92
N TYR A 117 2.27 -10.18 -12.70
CA TYR A 117 3.15 -10.32 -11.54
C TYR A 117 4.30 -11.33 -11.74
N ARG A 118 4.04 -12.41 -12.49
CA ARG A 118 5.04 -13.45 -12.81
C ARG A 118 6.24 -12.90 -13.58
N ASN A 119 6.06 -11.82 -14.34
CA ASN A 119 7.12 -11.16 -15.10
C ASN A 119 7.67 -9.95 -14.35
N LEU A 120 6.80 -9.20 -13.67
CA LEU A 120 7.17 -8.03 -12.87
C LEU A 120 8.19 -8.36 -11.76
N TRP A 121 7.95 -9.42 -10.99
CA TRP A 121 8.83 -9.77 -9.87
C TRP A 121 10.26 -10.15 -10.30
N PRO A 122 10.47 -11.03 -11.28
CA PRO A 122 11.81 -11.34 -11.79
C PRO A 122 12.61 -10.11 -12.22
N GLU A 123 11.99 -9.18 -12.95
CA GLU A 123 12.64 -7.93 -13.38
C GLU A 123 13.06 -7.06 -12.18
N CYS A 124 12.13 -6.82 -11.25
CA CYS A 124 12.42 -6.07 -10.02
C CYS A 124 13.53 -6.74 -9.20
N ASN A 125 13.49 -8.06 -9.05
CA ASN A 125 14.48 -8.83 -8.29
C ASN A 125 15.87 -8.78 -8.94
N GLN A 126 15.96 -8.78 -10.27
CA GLN A 126 17.23 -8.62 -10.97
C GLN A 126 17.84 -7.24 -10.68
N ILE A 127 17.06 -6.18 -10.82
CA ILE A 127 17.46 -4.80 -10.55
C ILE A 127 17.88 -4.63 -9.08
N SER A 128 17.11 -5.21 -8.14
CA SER A 128 17.33 -5.08 -6.68
C SER A 128 18.72 -5.49 -6.19
N LYS A 129 19.40 -6.39 -6.93
CA LYS A 129 20.74 -6.88 -6.57
C LYS A 129 21.78 -5.75 -6.58
N HIS A 130 21.49 -4.65 -7.24
CA HIS A 130 22.41 -3.54 -7.42
C HIS A 130 22.09 -2.30 -6.56
N ILE A 131 20.89 -2.22 -5.95
CA ILE A 131 20.37 -1.00 -5.32
C ILE A 131 20.16 -1.15 -3.79
N GLY A 132 20.50 -2.32 -3.21
CA GLY A 132 20.45 -2.51 -1.75
C GLY A 132 19.03 -2.55 -1.14
N CYS A 133 17.98 -2.57 -1.97
CA CYS A 133 16.57 -2.59 -1.55
C CYS A 133 15.95 -4.00 -1.53
N LYS A 134 16.75 -5.05 -1.75
CA LYS A 134 16.28 -6.42 -1.93
C LYS A 134 15.36 -6.92 -0.81
N GLN A 135 15.73 -6.71 0.45
CA GLN A 135 14.93 -7.21 1.58
C GLN A 135 13.52 -6.61 1.60
N SER A 136 13.40 -5.32 1.24
CA SER A 136 12.12 -4.63 1.19
C SER A 136 11.28 -5.07 -0.01
N LEU A 137 11.92 -5.33 -1.15
CA LEU A 137 11.24 -5.93 -2.30
C LEU A 137 10.79 -7.37 -2.05
N ASP A 138 11.59 -8.16 -1.33
CA ASP A 138 11.21 -9.52 -0.90
C ASP A 138 9.97 -9.49 0.02
N LYS A 139 9.85 -8.47 0.89
CA LYS A 139 8.65 -8.25 1.70
C LYS A 139 7.43 -7.93 0.84
N LEU A 140 7.55 -7.03 -0.15
CA LEU A 140 6.46 -6.78 -1.11
C LEU A 140 6.04 -8.05 -1.84
N ASN A 141 7.01 -8.89 -2.22
CA ASN A 141 6.73 -10.16 -2.88
C ASN A 141 5.99 -11.14 -1.96
N ASN A 142 6.34 -11.18 -0.68
CA ASN A 142 5.64 -11.99 0.30
C ASN A 142 4.20 -11.49 0.51
N ILE A 143 3.97 -10.18 0.59
CA ILE A 143 2.63 -9.60 0.65
C ILE A 143 1.80 -10.04 -0.56
N PHE A 144 2.35 -9.93 -1.78
CA PHE A 144 1.63 -10.34 -2.98
C PHE A 144 1.25 -11.83 -2.93
N LYS A 145 2.19 -12.70 -2.57
CA LYS A 145 1.98 -14.15 -2.52
C LYS A 145 0.96 -14.56 -1.46
N ASP A 146 1.12 -14.06 -0.24
CA ASP A 146 0.24 -14.37 0.89
C ASP A 146 -1.20 -13.96 0.56
N ASN A 147 -1.39 -12.74 0.08
CA ASN A 147 -2.73 -12.23 -0.24
C ASN A 147 -3.30 -12.86 -1.53
N SER A 148 -2.46 -13.28 -2.48
CA SER A 148 -2.92 -14.04 -3.65
C SER A 148 -3.45 -15.42 -3.26
N ASN A 149 -2.88 -16.06 -2.24
CA ASN A 149 -3.39 -17.34 -1.74
C ASN A 149 -4.77 -17.20 -1.10
N VAL A 150 -5.02 -16.07 -0.41
CA VAL A 150 -6.35 -15.74 0.16
C VAL A 150 -7.40 -15.56 -0.94
N ILE A 151 -7.02 -14.85 -2.02
CA ILE A 151 -7.93 -14.56 -3.14
C ILE A 151 -8.23 -15.82 -3.98
N HIS A 152 -7.19 -16.59 -4.30
CA HIS A 152 -7.29 -17.75 -5.18
C HIS A 152 -7.55 -19.05 -4.41
N ASN A 153 -8.42 -18.98 -3.40
CA ASN A 153 -8.70 -20.06 -2.47
C ASN A 153 -8.89 -21.39 -3.24
N LYS A 154 -8.02 -22.37 -2.97
CA LYS A 154 -7.81 -23.60 -3.78
C LYS A 154 -8.94 -24.63 -3.68
N ASN A 155 -10.14 -24.23 -3.24
CA ASN A 155 -11.30 -25.12 -3.17
C ASN A 155 -12.00 -25.19 -4.53
N SER A 156 -11.26 -25.61 -5.57
CA SER A 156 -11.77 -25.72 -6.94
C SER A 156 -12.78 -26.87 -7.14
N THR A 157 -13.16 -27.56 -6.07
CA THR A 157 -14.04 -28.73 -6.08
C THR A 157 -15.36 -28.53 -5.34
N GLN A 158 -15.61 -27.36 -4.76
CA GLN A 158 -16.90 -27.04 -4.11
C GLN A 158 -17.90 -26.48 -5.13
N THR A 159 -19.17 -26.87 -5.01
CA THR A 159 -20.26 -26.17 -5.71
C THR A 159 -20.36 -24.73 -5.19
N SER A 160 -20.88 -23.81 -6.00
CA SER A 160 -20.98 -22.39 -5.61
C SER A 160 -21.78 -22.18 -4.33
N ILE A 161 -22.82 -23.01 -4.09
CA ILE A 161 -23.63 -22.95 -2.86
C ILE A 161 -22.80 -23.37 -1.65
N ASN A 162 -22.10 -24.52 -1.72
CA ASN A 162 -21.26 -24.99 -0.63
C ASN A 162 -20.11 -24.00 -0.33
N TYR A 163 -19.63 -23.26 -1.34
CA TYR A 163 -18.65 -22.20 -1.13
C TYR A 163 -19.24 -21.00 -0.37
N LEU A 164 -20.47 -20.57 -0.71
CA LEU A 164 -21.16 -19.50 0.02
C LEU A 164 -21.49 -19.90 1.46
N GLU A 165 -21.98 -21.13 1.66
CA GLU A 165 -22.22 -21.69 2.99
C GLU A 165 -20.91 -21.77 3.78
N ASN A 166 -19.81 -22.18 3.14
CA ASN A 166 -18.49 -22.21 3.76
C ASN A 166 -17.98 -20.80 4.13
N ILE A 167 -18.26 -19.76 3.34
CA ILE A 167 -17.98 -18.36 3.72
C ILE A 167 -18.81 -17.93 4.93
N MET A 168 -20.07 -18.36 4.99
CA MET A 168 -20.99 -18.00 6.07
C MET A 168 -20.67 -18.74 7.39
N GLU A 169 -20.33 -20.02 7.30
CA GLU A 169 -20.16 -20.93 8.44
C GLU A 169 -18.72 -20.95 8.95
N ASN A 170 -17.75 -20.93 8.05
CA ASN A 170 -16.36 -20.82 8.41
C ASN A 170 -15.98 -19.35 8.28
N GLU A 171 -15.58 -18.74 9.39
CA GLU A 171 -14.77 -17.51 9.45
C GLU A 171 -13.39 -17.71 8.78
N SER A 172 -13.34 -18.45 7.67
CA SER A 172 -12.19 -18.77 6.82
C SER A 172 -11.54 -17.52 6.21
N TYR A 173 -12.15 -16.37 6.45
CA TYR A 173 -11.71 -15.02 6.14
C TYR A 173 -11.67 -14.13 7.39
N SER A 174 -11.44 -14.70 8.58
CA SER A 174 -11.31 -13.94 9.83
C SER A 174 -10.20 -12.90 9.69
N PHE A 175 -10.58 -11.64 9.81
CA PHE A 175 -9.65 -10.53 9.73
C PHE A 175 -8.61 -10.63 10.84
N SER A 176 -7.35 -10.78 10.43
CA SER A 176 -6.20 -10.80 11.34
C SER A 176 -5.59 -9.40 11.43
N LEU A 177 -5.81 -8.73 12.56
CA LEU A 177 -5.15 -7.47 12.89
C LEU A 177 -3.62 -7.58 12.83
N LYS A 178 -3.08 -8.76 13.14
CA LYS A 178 -1.64 -9.04 13.07
C LYS A 178 -1.14 -9.02 11.63
N ASP A 179 -1.83 -9.67 10.70
CA ASP A 179 -1.43 -9.72 9.30
C ASP A 179 -1.67 -8.39 8.60
N TYR A 180 -2.78 -7.71 8.91
CA TYR A 180 -3.03 -6.33 8.50
C TYR A 180 -1.86 -5.43 8.89
N ASN A 181 -1.44 -5.50 10.16
CA ASN A 181 -0.33 -4.70 10.66
C ASN A 181 0.99 -4.98 9.95
N ARG A 182 1.31 -6.26 9.79
CA ARG A 182 2.55 -6.68 9.14
C ARG A 182 2.60 -6.13 7.72
N ASN A 183 1.54 -6.37 6.95
CA ASN A 183 1.45 -5.91 5.56
C ASN A 183 1.50 -4.38 5.49
N LEU A 184 0.75 -3.67 6.35
CA LEU A 184 0.77 -2.21 6.37
C LEU A 184 2.15 -1.65 6.72
N ASN A 185 2.84 -2.20 7.72
CA ASN A 185 4.19 -1.76 8.06
C ASN A 185 5.14 -1.96 6.89
N ASP A 186 5.09 -3.11 6.22
CA ASP A 186 6.01 -3.38 5.10
C ASP A 186 5.73 -2.47 3.89
N ILE A 187 4.46 -2.19 3.55
CA ILE A 187 4.08 -1.20 2.54
C ILE A 187 4.56 0.20 2.92
N SER A 188 4.31 0.59 4.18
CA SER A 188 4.61 1.94 4.65
C SER A 188 6.10 2.17 4.77
N ASN A 189 6.88 1.19 5.24
CA ASN A 189 8.34 1.27 5.29
C ASN A 189 8.93 1.38 3.89
N PHE A 190 8.41 0.63 2.90
CA PHE A 190 8.85 0.82 1.52
C PHE A 190 8.59 2.27 1.06
N THR A 191 7.40 2.79 1.34
CA THR A 191 7.02 4.15 0.96
C THR A 191 7.86 5.21 1.65
N LEU A 192 8.00 5.12 2.98
CA LEU A 192 8.66 6.14 3.78
C LEU A 192 10.18 6.06 3.68
N ASP A 193 10.76 4.86 3.66
CA ASP A 193 12.21 4.68 3.72
C ASP A 193 12.83 4.63 2.32
N TYR A 194 12.13 4.05 1.32
CA TYR A 194 12.70 3.86 -0.01
C TYR A 194 12.25 4.89 -1.04
N PHE A 195 11.08 5.53 -0.94
CA PHE A 195 10.74 6.60 -1.89
C PHE A 195 11.79 7.73 -1.90
N PRO A 196 12.29 8.21 -0.74
CA PRO A 196 13.36 9.21 -0.74
C PRO A 196 14.62 8.78 -1.50
N ILE A 197 14.94 7.49 -1.45
CA ILE A 197 16.14 6.93 -2.09
C ILE A 197 15.92 6.75 -3.59
N ILE A 198 14.84 6.08 -3.99
CA ILE A 198 14.62 5.72 -5.40
C ILE A 198 14.26 6.95 -6.25
N PHE A 199 13.57 7.94 -5.68
CA PHE A 199 13.25 9.20 -6.37
C PHE A 199 14.34 10.27 -6.19
N GLU A 200 15.46 9.93 -5.53
CA GLU A 200 16.57 10.84 -5.27
C GLU A 200 16.10 12.19 -4.69
N LEU A 201 15.21 12.11 -3.70
CA LEU A 201 14.59 13.30 -3.13
C LEU A 201 15.64 14.17 -2.45
N ASN A 202 15.77 15.41 -2.92
CA ASN A 202 16.65 16.40 -2.31
C ASN A 202 15.83 17.42 -1.52
N TYR A 203 15.95 17.36 -0.19
CA TYR A 203 15.23 18.25 0.72
C TYR A 203 15.48 19.75 0.43
N ASP A 204 16.66 20.12 -0.06
CA ASP A 204 16.95 21.53 -0.36
C ASP A 204 16.14 22.06 -1.54
N LEU A 205 15.82 21.18 -2.49
CA LEU A 205 15.01 21.46 -3.68
C LEU A 205 13.51 21.48 -3.40
N PHE A 206 13.07 21.07 -2.21
CA PHE A 206 11.65 21.10 -1.85
C PHE A 206 11.13 22.54 -1.69
N SER A 207 9.88 22.74 -2.12
CA SER A 207 9.08 23.91 -1.76
C SER A 207 8.87 23.99 -0.24
N MET A 208 8.49 25.16 0.27
CA MET A 208 8.25 25.34 1.71
C MET A 208 7.16 24.40 2.25
N ASN A 209 6.13 24.13 1.45
CA ASN A 209 5.05 23.20 1.83
C ASN A 209 5.56 21.76 1.92
N GLN A 210 6.33 21.30 0.92
CA GLN A 210 6.96 19.98 0.93
C GLN A 210 7.94 19.83 2.10
N LYS A 211 8.74 20.86 2.42
CA LYS A 211 9.65 20.87 3.58
C LYS A 211 8.90 20.68 4.90
N HIS A 212 7.79 21.40 5.08
CA HIS A 212 6.93 21.26 6.25
C HIS A 212 6.34 19.84 6.33
N ALA A 213 5.75 19.36 5.24
CA ALA A 213 5.16 18.03 5.17
C ALA A 213 6.18 16.91 5.47
N TYR A 214 7.37 16.98 4.84
CA TYR A 214 8.44 16.01 5.04
C TYR A 214 8.91 15.96 6.49
N LYS A 215 9.05 17.12 7.14
CA LYS A 215 9.37 17.20 8.58
C LYS A 215 8.29 16.58 9.44
N GLU A 216 7.02 16.82 9.12
CA GLU A 216 5.90 16.22 9.86
C GLU A 216 5.87 14.69 9.70
N ILE A 217 6.23 14.15 8.53
CA ILE A 217 6.35 12.71 8.30
C ILE A 217 7.42 12.09 9.19
N PHE A 218 8.59 12.72 9.35
CA PHE A 218 9.74 12.10 10.01
C PHE A 218 10.06 12.62 11.41
N LYS A 219 9.22 13.50 11.98
CA LYS A 219 9.48 14.22 13.25
C LYS A 219 10.49 13.53 14.15
N PHE A 220 11.71 14.09 14.10
CA PHE A 220 12.77 13.92 15.08
C PHE A 220 12.37 14.56 16.41
#